data_AF-A0A8T4CV02-F1
#
_entry.id   AF-A0A8T4CV02-F1
#
_cell.length_a   1.000
_cell.length_b   1.000
_cell.length_c   1.000
_cell.angle_alpha   90.00
_cell.angle_beta   90.00
_cell.angle_gamma   90.00
#
_symmetry.space_group_name_H-M   'P 1'
#
loop_
_entity.id
_entity.type
_entity.pdbx_description
1 polymer ?
#
loop_
_entity_poly.entity_id
_entity_poly.type
_entity_poly.pdbx_seq_one_letter_code
_entity_poly.pdbx_strand_id
1 'polypeptide(L)'
;MLNRGIKLLQRGMLSLSCSLLMVACATADSAPVVMVERVIVQFKAKPAAPEQALTQLAQRYQLPMQFERELGGGFYVAQLKPAQSAAKLQPVLQQIALDPAIASIEADQLMHTMPLQ
;
A
#
# COMPACT_ATOMS: atom_id res chain seq x y z
N MET A 1 53.91 38.60 -6.86
CA MET A 1 54.69 37.88 -7.88
C MET A 1 53.91 36.61 -8.26
N LEU A 2 53.63 36.45 -9.56
CA LEU A 2 53.44 35.23 -10.37
C LEU A 2 53.12 33.91 -9.64
N ASN A 3 52.15 33.08 -10.00
CA ASN A 3 51.82 32.51 -11.32
C ASN A 3 50.54 31.64 -11.16
N ARG A 4 49.54 31.68 -12.04
CA ARG A 4 49.31 30.70 -13.15
C ARG A 4 49.47 29.23 -12.69
N GLY A 5 48.51 28.31 -12.78
CA GLY A 5 47.49 28.06 -13.80
C GLY A 5 47.58 26.58 -14.24
N ILE A 6 46.61 26.14 -15.06
CA ILE A 6 46.72 25.04 -16.06
C ILE A 6 46.24 23.62 -15.67
N LYS A 7 45.13 23.19 -16.34
CA LYS A 7 44.91 22.00 -17.22
C LYS A 7 43.55 21.35 -16.94
N LEU A 8 42.55 21.50 -17.81
CA LEU A 8 42.33 20.86 -19.13
C LEU A 8 42.19 19.32 -19.08
N LEU A 9 41.07 18.88 -19.69
CA LEU A 9 40.88 17.67 -20.52
C LEU A 9 40.71 16.30 -19.84
N GLN A 10 39.51 15.73 -20.01
CA GLN A 10 39.23 14.44 -20.69
C GLN A 10 37.76 14.07 -20.38
N ARG A 11 36.77 14.36 -21.23
CA ARG A 11 36.40 13.59 -22.43
C ARG A 11 36.62 12.08 -22.25
N GLY A 12 35.58 11.40 -21.78
CA GLY A 12 35.42 9.96 -21.81
C GLY A 12 33.98 9.59 -22.16
N MET A 13 33.62 9.72 -23.44
CA MET A 13 32.52 8.96 -24.02
C MET A 13 32.92 7.49 -23.98
N LEU A 14 32.12 6.63 -23.34
CA LEU A 14 32.03 5.23 -23.72
C LEU A 14 30.57 4.78 -23.57
N SER A 15 29.96 4.62 -24.73
CA SER A 15 28.67 4.01 -24.99
C SER A 15 28.61 2.58 -24.44
N LEU A 16 27.63 2.29 -23.59
CA LEU A 16 27.15 0.92 -23.38
C LEU A 16 25.82 0.74 -24.12
N SER A 17 25.91 0.21 -25.33
CA SER A 17 24.79 -0.33 -26.10
C SER A 17 24.31 -1.60 -25.40
N CYS A 18 23.17 -1.56 -24.72
CA CYS A 18 22.54 -2.74 -24.15
C CYS A 18 21.32 -3.12 -24.99
N SER A 19 21.53 -4.03 -25.94
CA SER A 19 20.45 -4.78 -26.58
C SER A 19 19.96 -5.86 -25.61
N LEU A 20 18.79 -5.67 -25.00
CA LEU A 20 18.01 -6.72 -24.34
C LEU A 20 16.57 -6.57 -24.87
N LEU A 21 16.16 -7.46 -25.78
CA LEU A 21 15.49 -8.72 -25.48
C LEU A 21 14.00 -8.52 -25.18
N MET A 22 13.23 -9.19 -26.03
CA MET A 22 11.78 -9.32 -26.04
C MET A 22 11.19 -9.62 -24.66
N VAL A 23 10.07 -8.99 -24.33
CA VAL A 23 9.03 -9.63 -23.50
C VAL A 23 7.66 -9.33 -24.11
N ALA A 24 7.01 -10.40 -24.54
CA ALA A 24 5.63 -10.45 -24.99
C ALA A 24 4.63 -10.48 -23.81
N CYS A 25 3.35 -10.44 -24.18
CA CYS A 25 2.15 -10.65 -23.35
C CYS A 25 1.57 -9.42 -22.65
N ALA A 26 0.88 -8.59 -23.44
CA ALA A 26 -0.30 -7.86 -22.96
C ALA A 26 -1.56 -8.69 -23.26
N THR A 27 -1.78 -9.77 -22.52
CA THR A 27 -3.15 -10.29 -22.35
C THR A 27 -3.79 -9.41 -21.29
N ALA A 28 -4.54 -8.40 -21.74
CA ALA A 28 -5.44 -7.63 -20.89
C ALA A 28 -6.61 -8.54 -20.48
N ASP A 29 -6.32 -9.49 -19.60
CA ASP A 29 -7.34 -10.29 -18.94
C ASP A 29 -8.05 -9.34 -17.97
N SER A 30 -9.26 -8.95 -18.34
CA SER A 30 -10.06 -7.98 -17.60
C SER A 30 -10.71 -8.70 -16.43
N ALA A 31 -9.88 -9.15 -15.48
CA ALA A 31 -10.36 -9.70 -14.22
C ALA A 31 -11.27 -8.65 -13.55
N PRO A 32 -12.40 -9.08 -12.95
CA PRO A 32 -13.32 -8.15 -12.31
C PRO A 32 -12.58 -7.30 -11.29
N VAL A 33 -12.77 -5.98 -11.37
CA VAL A 33 -12.17 -5.04 -10.42
C VAL A 33 -12.91 -5.21 -9.10
N VAL A 34 -12.29 -5.95 -8.17
CA VAL A 34 -12.80 -6.11 -6.81
C VAL A 34 -12.59 -4.80 -6.05
N MET A 35 -13.70 -4.19 -5.63
CA MET A 35 -13.70 -2.99 -4.79
C MET A 35 -13.75 -3.40 -3.32
N VAL A 36 -12.90 -2.78 -2.52
CA VAL A 36 -12.79 -3.00 -1.08
C VAL A 36 -13.33 -1.77 -0.37
N GLU A 37 -14.35 -1.99 0.46
CA GLU A 37 -15.01 -0.92 1.22
C GLU A 37 -14.54 -0.86 2.67
N ARG A 38 -13.95 -1.93 3.19
CA ARG A 38 -13.55 -2.04 4.59
C ARG A 38 -12.23 -2.79 4.73
N VAL A 39 -11.48 -2.43 5.76
CA VAL A 39 -10.28 -3.15 6.21
C VAL A 39 -10.43 -3.51 7.68
N ILE A 40 -9.90 -4.67 8.05
CA ILE A 40 -9.84 -5.13 9.42
C ILE A 40 -8.40 -4.94 9.89
N VAL A 41 -8.23 -4.30 11.05
CA VAL A 41 -6.93 -3.97 11.63
C VAL A 41 -6.88 -4.53 13.05
N GLN A 42 -5.77 -5.20 13.37
CA GLN A 42 -5.45 -5.60 14.73
C GLN A 42 -4.15 -4.92 15.16
N PHE A 43 -4.19 -4.23 16.30
CA PHE A 43 -2.99 -3.66 16.91
C PHE A 43 -2.32 -4.67 17.85
N LYS A 44 -0.99 -4.66 17.94
CA LYS A 44 -0.26 -5.55 18.88
C LYS A 44 -0.59 -5.23 20.35
N ALA A 45 -0.82 -3.95 20.65
CA ALA A 45 -1.31 -3.50 21.95
C ALA A 45 -2.69 -2.87 21.76
N LYS A 46 -3.64 -3.21 22.64
CA LYS A 46 -5.00 -2.67 22.59
C LYS A 46 -4.95 -1.14 22.80
N PRO A 47 -5.29 -0.32 21.79
CA PRO A 47 -5.30 1.13 21.97
C PRO A 47 -6.44 1.54 22.90
N ALA A 48 -6.18 2.52 23.77
CA ALA A 48 -7.22 3.14 24.61
C ALA A 48 -8.23 3.94 23.76
N ALA A 49 -7.77 4.50 22.64
CA ALA A 49 -8.57 5.27 21.69
C ALA A 49 -8.41 4.70 20.27
N PRO A 50 -9.17 3.64 19.89
CA PRO A 50 -9.01 2.96 18.60
C PRO A 50 -9.30 3.86 17.39
N GLU A 51 -10.27 4.78 17.50
CA GLU A 51 -10.59 5.74 16.44
C GLU A 51 -9.41 6.66 16.10
N GLN A 52 -8.73 7.18 17.14
CA GLN A 52 -7.55 8.02 16.98
C GLN A 52 -6.38 7.22 16.41
N ALA A 53 -6.16 5.99 16.90
CA ALA A 53 -5.11 5.11 16.39
C ALA A 53 -5.28 4.79 14.90
N LEU A 54 -6.52 4.49 14.46
CA LEU A 54 -6.81 4.28 13.05
C LEU A 54 -6.70 5.55 12.22
N THR A 55 -7.10 6.70 12.75
CA THR A 55 -6.92 8.00 12.08
C THR A 55 -5.44 8.30 11.85
N GLN A 56 -4.58 8.04 12.83
CA GLN A 56 -3.13 8.21 12.69
C GLN A 56 -2.54 7.23 11.66
N LEU A 57 -3.00 5.98 11.67
CA LEU A 57 -2.60 4.98 10.68
C LEU A 57 -3.02 5.42 9.26
N ALA A 58 -4.26 5.90 9.12
CA ALA A 58 -4.80 6.41 7.86
C ALA A 58 -3.98 7.58 7.32
N GLN A 59 -3.64 8.55 8.17
CA GLN A 59 -2.81 9.70 7.80
C GLN A 59 -1.40 9.28 7.40
N ARG A 60 -0.77 8.37 8.15
CA ARG A 60 0.60 7.89 7.88
C ARG A 60 0.72 7.23 6.51
N TYR A 61 -0.27 6.42 6.14
CA TYR A 61 -0.29 5.66 4.89
C TYR A 61 -1.16 6.29 3.80
N GLN A 62 -1.65 7.52 4.01
CA GLN A 62 -2.48 8.27 3.06
C GLN A 62 -3.70 7.47 2.58
N LEU A 63 -4.27 6.66 3.47
CA LEU A 63 -5.44 5.83 3.21
C LEU A 63 -6.70 6.61 3.59
N PRO A 64 -7.70 6.70 2.70
CA PRO A 64 -8.95 7.38 3.00
C PRO A 64 -9.86 6.48 3.84
N MET A 65 -9.40 6.11 5.04
CA MET A 65 -10.12 5.22 5.95
C MET A 65 -10.58 5.92 7.22
N GLN A 66 -11.73 5.51 7.75
CA GLN A 66 -12.36 6.02 8.97
C GLN A 66 -12.76 4.85 9.87
N PHE A 67 -12.64 5.00 11.18
CA PHE A 67 -13.09 3.98 12.12
C PHE A 67 -14.60 3.72 11.96
N GLU A 68 -14.97 2.44 11.93
CA GLU A 68 -16.38 2.01 11.87
C GLU A 68 -16.81 1.37 13.20
N ARG A 69 -16.12 0.30 13.64
CA ARG A 69 -16.48 -0.46 14.84
C ARG A 69 -15.36 -1.37 15.37
N GLU A 70 -15.49 -1.83 16.61
CA GLU A 70 -14.69 -2.93 17.19
C GLU A 70 -15.44 -4.27 17.01
N LEU A 71 -14.74 -5.32 16.56
CA LEU A 71 -15.29 -6.68 16.42
C LEU A 71 -15.09 -7.54 17.68
N GLY A 72 -14.35 -7.04 18.67
CA GLY A 72 -13.84 -7.80 19.81
C GLY A 72 -12.48 -8.42 19.50
N GLY A 73 -11.82 -9.01 20.52
CA GLY A 73 -10.52 -9.66 20.35
C GLY A 73 -9.38 -8.74 19.89
N GLY A 74 -9.55 -7.41 19.96
CA GLY A 74 -8.57 -6.42 19.48
C GLY A 74 -8.65 -6.14 17.97
N PHE A 75 -9.71 -6.59 17.29
CA PHE A 75 -9.95 -6.31 15.88
C PHE A 75 -10.85 -5.09 15.69
N TYR A 76 -10.46 -4.22 14.78
CA TYR A 76 -11.16 -2.97 14.47
C TYR A 76 -11.44 -2.91 12.97
N VAL A 77 -12.64 -2.47 12.62
CA VAL A 77 -13.03 -2.23 11.23
C VAL A 77 -12.84 -0.76 10.90
N ALA A 78 -12.18 -0.47 9.79
CA ALA A 78 -12.12 0.85 9.19
C ALA A 78 -12.76 0.83 7.80
N GLN A 79 -13.64 1.79 7.54
CA GLN A 79 -14.31 1.97 6.25
C GLN A 79 -13.46 2.84 5.32
N LEU A 80 -13.29 2.41 4.07
CA LEU A 80 -12.61 3.14 2.99
C LEU A 80 -13.61 4.02 2.23
N LYS A 81 -13.40 5.34 2.22
CA LYS A 81 -14.25 6.33 1.53
C LYS A 81 -13.41 7.31 0.70
N PRO A 82 -13.31 7.13 -0.63
CA PRO A 82 -14.03 6.14 -1.45
C PRO A 82 -13.45 4.72 -1.31
N ALA A 83 -14.26 3.73 -1.68
CA ALA A 83 -13.81 2.34 -1.83
C ALA A 83 -12.59 2.26 -2.76
N GLN A 84 -11.65 1.37 -2.44
CA GLN A 84 -10.40 1.21 -3.18
C GLN A 84 -10.40 -0.09 -3.96
N SER A 85 -9.78 -0.13 -5.14
CA SER A 85 -9.59 -1.40 -5.82
C SER A 85 -8.58 -2.26 -5.06
N ALA A 86 -8.82 -3.58 -4.99
CA ALA A 86 -7.92 -4.51 -4.32
C ALA A 86 -6.48 -4.39 -4.85
N ALA A 87 -6.30 -4.23 -6.17
CA ALA A 87 -4.99 -4.06 -6.80
C ALA A 87 -4.23 -2.81 -6.32
N LYS A 88 -4.93 -1.70 -6.05
CA LYS A 88 -4.31 -0.47 -5.51
C LYS A 88 -4.08 -0.55 -4.01
N LEU A 89 -4.97 -1.24 -3.30
CA LEU A 89 -4.92 -1.36 -1.85
C LEU A 89 -3.84 -2.33 -1.37
N GLN A 90 -3.64 -3.44 -2.09
CA GLN A 90 -2.76 -4.54 -1.66
C GLN A 90 -1.32 -4.11 -1.33
N PRO A 91 -0.62 -3.28 -2.15
CA PRO A 91 0.73 -2.83 -1.82
C PRO A 91 0.78 -1.99 -0.54
N VAL A 92 -0.26 -1.20 -0.28
CA VAL A 92 -0.34 -0.36 0.93
C VAL A 92 -0.59 -1.23 2.17
N LEU A 93 -1.47 -2.23 2.09
CA LEU A 93 -1.67 -3.18 3.19
C LEU A 93 -0.41 -3.97 3.52
N GLN A 94 0.37 -4.36 2.51
CA GLN A 94 1.67 -5.01 2.71
C GLN A 94 2.66 -4.10 3.43
N GLN A 95 2.66 -2.79 3.14
CA GLN A 95 3.49 -1.83 3.86
C GLN A 95 3.02 -1.63 5.31
N ILE A 96 1.71 -1.61 5.55
CA ILE A 96 1.14 -1.50 6.91
C ILE A 96 1.41 -2.76 7.74
N ALA A 97 1.43 -3.94 7.12
CA ALA A 97 1.76 -5.19 7.81
C ALA A 97 3.19 -5.20 8.37
N LEU A 98 4.08 -4.32 7.90
CA LEU A 98 5.42 -4.12 8.43
C LEU A 98 5.47 -3.09 9.58
N ASP A 99 4.37 -2.38 9.87
CA ASP A 99 4.31 -1.40 10.96
C ASP A 99 4.46 -2.11 12.32
N PRO A 100 5.38 -1.66 13.19
CA PRO A 100 5.62 -2.30 14.47
C PRO A 100 4.39 -2.31 15.39
N ALA A 101 3.44 -1.38 15.23
CA ALA A 101 2.21 -1.32 16.02
C ALA A 101 1.11 -2.28 15.56
N ILE A 102 1.21 -2.82 14.34
CA ILE A 102 0.18 -3.63 13.69
C ILE A 102 0.50 -5.11 13.85
N ALA A 103 -0.47 -5.87 14.36
CA ALA A 103 -0.40 -7.33 14.49
C ALA A 103 -0.89 -8.00 13.20
N SER A 104 -1.99 -7.50 12.64
CA SER A 104 -2.53 -7.96 11.36
C SER A 104 -3.35 -6.85 10.70
N ILE A 105 -3.43 -6.88 9.38
CA ILE A 105 -4.29 -6.02 8.58
C ILE A 105 -4.73 -6.75 7.31
N GLU A 106 -6.01 -6.67 6.98
CA GLU A 106 -6.55 -7.29 5.78
C GLU A 106 -7.75 -6.53 5.21
N ALA A 107 -8.00 -6.72 3.92
CA ALA A 107 -9.24 -6.28 3.29
C ALA A 107 -10.39 -7.17 3.77
N ASP A 108 -11.50 -6.55 4.20
CA ASP A 108 -12.72 -7.28 4.52
C ASP A 108 -13.40 -7.71 3.21
N GLN A 109 -13.26 -8.98 2.87
CA GLN A 109 -13.85 -9.54 1.67
C GLN A 109 -15.32 -9.89 1.96
N LEU A 110 -16.23 -9.18 1.29
CA LEU A 110 -17.65 -9.49 1.36
C LEU A 110 -17.90 -10.86 0.72
N MET A 111 -18.23 -11.84 1.56
CA MET A 111 -18.73 -13.13 1.09
C MET A 111 -20.20 -12.96 0.69
N HIS A 112 -20.53 -13.23 -0.58
CA HIS A 112 -21.92 -13.33 -1.01
C HIS A 112 -22.52 -14.63 -0.46
N THR A 113 -23.55 -14.51 0.38
CA THR A 113 -24.34 -15.65 0.83
C THR A 113 -25.63 -15.73 0.01
N MET A 114 -25.98 -16.93 -0.45
CA MET A 114 -27.25 -17.18 -1.12
C MET A 114 -28.26 -17.66 -0.07
N PRO A 115 -29.49 -17.10 -0.03
CA PRO A 115 -30.52 -17.60 0.88
C PRO A 115 -30.89 -19.04 0.50
N LEU A 116 -31.06 -19.90 1.50
CA LEU A 116 -31.63 -21.24 1.32
C LEU A 116 -33.16 -21.10 1.26
N GLN A 117 -33.78 -21.69 0.24
CA GLN A 117 -35.23 -21.84 0.11
C GLN A 117 -35.69 -23.19 0.64
#